data_AF-A0A820VHK5-F1
#
_entry.id   AF-A0A820VHK5-F1
#
_cell.length_a   1.000
_cell.length_b   1.000
_cell.length_c   1.000
_cell.angle_alpha   90.00
_cell.angle_beta   90.00
_cell.angle_gamma   90.00
#
_symmetry.space_group_name_H-M   'P 1'
#
loop_
_entity.id
_entity.type
_entity.pdbx_description
1 polymer ?
#
loop_
_entity_poly.entity_id
_entity_poly.type
_entity_poly.pdbx_seq_one_letter_code
_entity_poly.pdbx_strand_id
1 'polypeptide(L)'
;AVIQHTGDILYVPTTMQFSVCFLDITKFPYDIHQCSLVYRSWTYDHTKLILTFKENISAMDMTSYINSNEWKVVALPAENSITEDGFSLLTYTMIIQRKGGLYGYILILPCLLLSAATMVVFWIPPESPAKMILTVSIFSGLFLLLLLLAESVPGKKKID
;
A
#
# COMPACT_ATOMS: atom_id res chain seq x y z
N ALA A 1 6.94 -27.38 -17.25
CA ALA A 1 8.37 -27.05 -17.39
C ALA A 1 8.78 -27.36 -18.82
N VAL A 2 9.66 -26.56 -19.41
CA VAL A 2 10.28 -26.85 -20.70
C VAL A 2 11.71 -27.30 -20.44
N ILE A 3 12.09 -28.45 -21.00
CA ILE A 3 13.41 -29.06 -20.79
C ILE A 3 14.12 -29.07 -22.14
N GLN A 4 15.32 -28.51 -22.20
CA GLN A 4 16.17 -28.50 -23.39
C GLN A 4 17.11 -29.70 -23.40
N HIS A 5 17.60 -30.09 -24.58
CA HIS A 5 18.55 -31.20 -24.72
C HIS A 5 19.91 -30.92 -24.04
N THR A 6 20.22 -29.66 -23.73
CA THR A 6 21.40 -29.23 -22.96
C THR A 6 21.29 -29.55 -21.46
N GLY A 7 20.10 -29.91 -20.99
CA GLY A 7 19.80 -30.05 -19.56
C GLY A 7 19.22 -28.78 -18.92
N ASP A 8 19.07 -27.69 -19.69
CA ASP A 8 18.46 -26.46 -19.18
C ASP A 8 16.95 -26.62 -18.97
N ILE A 9 16.47 -26.19 -17.81
CA ILE A 9 15.06 -26.31 -17.40
C ILE A 9 14.46 -24.92 -17.21
N LEU A 10 13.42 -24.60 -17.97
CA LEU A 10 12.59 -23.42 -17.75
C LEU A 10 11.31 -23.81 -16.99
N TYR A 11 11.16 -23.28 -15.79
CA TYR A 11 9.97 -23.46 -14.96
C TYR A 11 9.43 -22.10 -14.50
N VAL A 12 8.22 -21.76 -14.98
CA VAL A 12 7.55 -20.49 -14.67
C VAL A 12 6.13 -20.81 -14.22
N PRO A 13 5.90 -21.02 -12.91
CA PRO A 13 4.56 -21.26 -12.39
C PRO A 13 3.78 -19.94 -12.24
N THR A 14 2.51 -19.95 -12.61
CA THR A 14 1.59 -18.84 -12.30
C THR A 14 1.16 -18.95 -10.84
N THR A 15 1.61 -18.03 -10.00
CA THR A 15 1.32 -18.06 -8.56
C THR A 15 0.77 -16.72 -8.09
N MET A 16 -0.25 -16.77 -7.22
CA MET A 16 -0.65 -15.61 -6.43
C MET A 16 0.16 -15.63 -5.14
N GLN A 17 0.85 -14.53 -4.85
CA GLN A 17 1.73 -14.41 -3.69
C GLN A 17 1.29 -13.25 -2.82
N PHE A 18 1.44 -13.42 -1.52
CA PHE A 18 1.08 -12.41 -0.52
C PHE A 18 2.35 -12.02 0.23
N SER A 19 2.67 -10.71 0.23
CA SER A 19 3.72 -10.14 1.08
C SER A 19 3.09 -9.41 2.26
N VAL A 20 3.73 -9.46 3.41
CA VAL A 20 3.40 -8.60 4.56
C VAL A 20 4.37 -7.42 4.57
N CYS A 21 3.85 -6.20 4.64
CA CYS A 21 4.65 -4.98 4.75
C CYS A 21 4.00 -3.99 5.72
N PHE A 22 4.84 -3.14 6.33
CA PHE A 22 4.38 -2.07 7.21
C PHE A 22 3.99 -0.85 6.38
N LEU A 23 2.78 -0.35 6.63
CA LEU A 23 2.26 0.82 5.92
C LEU A 23 2.52 2.08 6.74
N ASP A 24 3.26 3.02 6.14
CA ASP A 24 3.40 4.38 6.66
C ASP A 24 2.27 5.26 6.12
N ILE A 25 1.35 5.62 7.01
CA ILE A 25 0.14 6.42 6.72
C ILE A 25 0.29 7.90 7.11
N THR A 26 1.50 8.37 7.44
CA THR A 26 1.74 9.76 7.86
C THR A 26 1.30 10.80 6.83
N LYS A 27 1.39 10.46 5.54
CA LYS A 27 1.04 11.34 4.41
C LYS A 27 -0.23 10.91 3.68
N PHE A 28 -1.11 10.14 4.32
CA PHE A 28 -2.38 9.75 3.73
C PHE A 28 -3.17 10.98 3.24
N PRO A 29 -3.78 10.97 2.02
CA PRO A 29 -3.89 9.86 1.06
C PRO A 29 -2.81 9.86 -0.05
N TYR A 30 -1.73 10.64 0.12
CA TYR A 30 -0.60 10.75 -0.81
C TYR A 30 0.62 9.95 -0.32
N ASP A 31 0.34 8.84 0.34
CA ASP A 31 1.28 7.91 0.93
C ASP A 31 2.02 7.08 -0.14
N ILE A 32 3.26 6.73 0.19
CA ILE A 32 4.12 5.84 -0.60
C ILE A 32 4.49 4.68 0.32
N HIS A 33 4.40 3.46 -0.21
CA HIS A 33 4.72 2.25 0.52
C HIS A 33 5.78 1.45 -0.20
N GLN A 34 6.60 0.76 0.59
CA GLN A 34 7.62 -0.16 0.13
C GLN A 34 7.30 -1.53 0.70
N CYS A 35 7.00 -2.48 -0.18
CA CYS A 35 6.65 -3.85 0.20
C CYS A 35 7.58 -4.82 -0.51
N SER A 36 8.24 -5.68 0.25
CA SER A 36 9.25 -6.59 -0.29
C SER A 36 8.74 -8.03 -0.36
N LEU A 37 9.00 -8.68 -1.47
CA LEU A 37 8.83 -10.12 -1.71
C LEU A 37 10.20 -10.77 -1.62
N VAL A 38 10.35 -11.70 -0.69
CA VAL A 38 11.63 -12.34 -0.39
C VAL A 38 11.55 -13.82 -0.80
N TYR A 39 12.47 -14.23 -1.66
CA TYR A 39 12.59 -15.60 -2.13
C TYR A 39 13.90 -16.22 -1.62
N ARG A 40 13.77 -17.40 -1.01
CA ARG A 40 14.87 -18.19 -0.46
C ARG A 40 14.52 -19.67 -0.57
N SER A 41 15.51 -20.52 -0.73
CA SER A 41 15.36 -21.97 -0.56
C SER A 41 15.13 -22.31 0.91
N TRP A 42 14.09 -23.09 1.19
CA TRP A 42 13.82 -23.57 2.55
C TRP A 42 14.91 -24.55 3.06
N THR A 43 15.47 -25.34 2.16
CA THR A 43 16.30 -26.52 2.49
C THR A 43 17.77 -26.40 2.11
N TYR A 44 18.12 -25.49 1.19
CA TYR A 44 19.44 -25.43 0.58
C TYR A 44 20.12 -24.10 0.85
N ASP A 45 21.38 -24.16 1.24
CA ASP A 45 22.22 -22.97 1.47
C ASP A 45 22.90 -22.54 0.17
N HIS A 46 23.60 -21.40 0.20
CA HIS A 46 24.27 -20.81 -0.97
C HIS A 46 25.31 -21.74 -1.63
N THR A 47 25.90 -22.67 -0.87
CA THR A 47 26.88 -23.65 -1.40
C THR A 47 26.25 -24.69 -2.31
N LYS A 48 24.95 -24.97 -2.16
CA LYS A 48 24.21 -25.98 -2.94
C LYS A 48 23.30 -25.34 -3.98
N LEU A 49 22.77 -24.16 -3.69
CA LEU A 49 21.82 -23.46 -4.55
C LEU A 49 22.09 -21.95 -4.55
N ILE A 50 22.47 -21.44 -5.73
CA ILE A 50 22.73 -20.02 -5.95
C ILE A 50 21.53 -19.43 -6.71
N LEU A 51 20.87 -18.46 -6.09
CA LEU A 51 19.79 -17.71 -6.72
C LEU A 51 20.36 -16.48 -7.41
N THR A 52 20.04 -16.30 -8.70
CA THR A 52 20.50 -15.16 -9.50
C THR A 52 19.37 -14.62 -10.38
N PHE A 53 19.49 -13.37 -10.79
CA PHE A 53 18.56 -12.76 -11.73
C PHE A 53 18.80 -13.27 -13.14
N LYS A 54 17.71 -13.51 -13.87
CA LYS A 54 17.79 -13.81 -15.30
C LYS A 54 18.40 -12.60 -16.02
N GLU A 55 19.42 -12.84 -16.84
CA GLU A 55 20.10 -11.81 -17.65
C GLU A 55 20.74 -10.67 -16.82
N ASN A 56 20.99 -10.88 -15.52
CA ASN A 56 21.47 -9.84 -14.59
C ASN A 56 20.59 -8.58 -14.53
N ILE A 57 19.30 -8.71 -14.85
CA ILE A 57 18.34 -7.61 -14.77
C ILE A 57 17.79 -7.55 -13.34
N SER A 58 18.20 -6.52 -12.59
CA SER A 58 17.81 -6.27 -11.20
C SER A 58 16.47 -5.51 -11.10
N ALA A 59 15.49 -5.87 -11.92
CA ALA A 59 14.18 -5.22 -11.97
C ALA A 59 13.09 -6.22 -12.35
N MET A 60 11.89 -6.00 -11.82
CA MET A 60 10.72 -6.81 -12.17
C MET A 60 10.19 -6.43 -13.56
N ASP A 61 9.89 -7.44 -14.38
CA ASP A 61 9.27 -7.22 -15.69
C ASP A 61 7.80 -6.79 -15.54
N MET A 62 7.40 -5.76 -16.29
CA MET A 62 6.07 -5.14 -16.28
C MET A 62 5.36 -5.24 -17.63
N THR A 63 5.90 -5.99 -18.59
CA THR A 63 5.33 -6.13 -19.95
C THR A 63 3.87 -6.58 -19.94
N SER A 64 3.50 -7.50 -19.04
CA SER A 64 2.12 -8.00 -18.88
C SER A 64 1.37 -7.40 -17.69
N TYR A 65 1.80 -6.22 -17.19
CA TYR A 65 1.16 -5.58 -16.05
C TYR A 65 -0.18 -4.93 -16.41
N ILE A 66 -1.20 -5.20 -15.60
CA ILE A 66 -2.50 -4.53 -15.69
C ILE A 66 -2.52 -3.39 -14.66
N ASN A 67 -2.72 -2.16 -15.13
CA ASN A 67 -2.72 -0.98 -14.27
C ASN A 67 -3.80 -1.04 -13.18
N SER A 68 -3.39 -0.79 -11.94
CA SER A 68 -4.32 -0.66 -10.81
C SER A 68 -5.02 0.71 -10.81
N ASN A 69 -6.29 0.73 -10.39
CA ASN A 69 -7.07 1.96 -10.24
C ASN A 69 -6.75 2.72 -8.94
N GLU A 70 -6.27 2.02 -7.91
CA GLU A 70 -5.99 2.60 -6.59
C GLU A 70 -4.50 2.91 -6.42
N TRP A 71 -3.64 2.10 -7.03
CA TRP A 71 -2.18 2.17 -6.83
C TRP A 71 -1.46 2.52 -8.12
N LYS A 72 -0.41 3.33 -7.98
CA LYS A 72 0.56 3.62 -9.02
C LYS A 72 1.87 2.97 -8.64
N VAL A 73 2.42 2.14 -9.52
CA VAL A 73 3.77 1.59 -9.33
C VAL A 73 4.79 2.68 -9.63
N VAL A 74 5.69 2.93 -8.67
CA VAL A 74 6.74 3.96 -8.77
C VAL A 74 8.04 3.33 -9.23
N ALA A 75 8.46 2.24 -8.57
CA ALA A 75 9.69 1.53 -8.87
C ALA A 75 9.62 0.07 -8.39
N LEU A 76 10.40 -0.80 -9.04
CA LEU A 76 10.44 -2.23 -8.77
C LEU A 76 11.89 -2.75 -8.71
N PRO A 77 12.74 -2.21 -7.81
CA PRO A 77 14.10 -2.69 -7.65
C PRO A 77 14.12 -4.15 -7.17
N ALA A 78 15.10 -4.91 -7.63
CA ALA A 78 15.39 -6.24 -7.14
C ALA A 78 16.85 -6.33 -6.70
N GLU A 79 17.11 -6.97 -5.56
CA GLU A 79 18.44 -7.12 -4.98
C GLU A 79 18.71 -8.58 -4.63
N ASN A 80 19.95 -9.01 -4.86
CA ASN A 80 20.44 -10.31 -4.40
C ASN A 80 21.35 -10.10 -3.19
N SER A 81 21.12 -10.88 -2.13
CA SER A 81 21.97 -10.83 -0.94
C SER A 81 22.21 -12.23 -0.40
N ILE A 82 23.26 -12.36 0.41
CA ILE A 82 23.54 -13.59 1.16
C ILE A 82 23.24 -13.27 2.62
N THR A 83 22.38 -14.07 3.24
CA THR A 83 22.09 -13.92 4.67
C THR A 83 23.31 -14.35 5.49
N GLU A 84 23.46 -13.84 6.71
CA GLU A 84 24.54 -14.25 7.64
C GLU A 84 24.59 -15.78 7.84
N ASP A 85 23.43 -16.44 7.81
CA ASP A 85 23.31 -17.91 7.88
C ASP A 85 23.84 -18.65 6.63
N GLY A 86 24.32 -17.95 5.61
CA GLY A 86 24.91 -18.53 4.40
C GLY A 86 23.90 -18.93 3.32
N PHE A 87 22.68 -18.40 3.34
CA PHE A 87 21.65 -18.70 2.33
C PHE A 87 21.53 -17.59 1.29
N SER A 88 21.27 -17.99 0.04
CA SER A 88 20.96 -17.09 -1.08
C SER A 88 19.57 -16.47 -0.91
N LEU A 89 19.48 -15.14 -1.01
CA LEU A 89 18.25 -14.37 -0.90
C LEU A 89 18.03 -13.53 -2.16
N LEU A 90 16.83 -13.59 -2.73
CA LEU A 90 16.37 -12.64 -3.74
C LEU A 90 15.23 -11.80 -3.18
N THR A 91 15.42 -10.48 -3.16
CA THR A 91 14.45 -9.53 -2.63
C THR A 91 13.94 -8.65 -3.76
N TYR A 92 12.64 -8.72 -4.04
CA TYR A 92 11.95 -7.83 -4.97
C TYR A 92 11.19 -6.80 -4.16
N THR A 93 11.56 -5.53 -4.26
CA THR A 93 10.88 -4.46 -3.52
C THR A 93 9.94 -3.71 -4.44
N MET A 94 8.67 -3.73 -4.12
CA MET A 94 7.63 -2.98 -4.82
C MET A 94 7.39 -1.65 -4.12
N ILE A 95 7.69 -0.57 -4.83
CA ILE A 95 7.43 0.80 -4.38
C ILE A 95 6.16 1.28 -5.05
N ILE A 96 5.10 1.44 -4.27
CA ILE A 96 3.76 1.81 -4.73
C ILE A 96 3.31 3.11 -4.09
N GLN A 97 2.56 3.92 -4.84
CA GLN A 97 1.98 5.17 -4.40
C GLN A 97 0.46 5.13 -4.56
N ARG A 98 -0.27 5.57 -3.55
CA ARG A 98 -1.74 5.66 -3.61
C ARG A 98 -2.17 6.78 -4.55
N LYS A 99 -3.19 6.53 -5.37
CA LYS A 99 -3.88 7.55 -6.17
C LYS A 99 -4.84 8.34 -5.27
N GLY A 100 -4.28 9.24 -4.45
CA GLY A 100 -4.99 9.96 -3.40
C GLY A 100 -5.97 11.06 -3.83
N GLY A 101 -6.03 11.40 -5.12
CA GLY A 101 -6.84 12.55 -5.59
C GLY A 101 -8.32 12.46 -5.19
N LEU A 102 -8.95 11.29 -5.40
CA LEU A 102 -10.35 11.07 -5.04
C LEU A 102 -10.58 11.09 -3.52
N TYR A 103 -9.67 10.48 -2.76
CA TYR A 103 -9.70 10.50 -1.29
C TYR A 103 -9.59 11.92 -0.75
N GLY A 104 -8.77 12.77 -1.37
CA GLY A 104 -8.69 14.19 -1.05
C GLY A 104 -10.05 14.89 -1.19
N TYR A 105 -10.75 14.69 -2.31
CA TYR A 105 -12.07 15.28 -2.50
C TYR A 105 -13.14 14.72 -1.55
N ILE A 106 -13.14 13.43 -1.24
CA ILE A 106 -14.17 12.81 -0.40
C ILE A 106 -13.93 13.07 1.09
N LEU A 107 -12.68 13.20 1.54
CA LEU A 107 -12.34 13.38 2.95
C LEU A 107 -12.04 14.83 3.33
N ILE A 108 -11.24 15.54 2.52
CA ILE A 108 -10.77 16.89 2.87
C ILE A 108 -11.87 17.93 2.62
N LEU A 109 -12.57 17.84 1.49
CA LEU A 109 -13.60 18.83 1.15
C LEU A 109 -14.75 18.87 2.17
N PRO A 110 -15.36 17.74 2.61
CA PRO A 110 -16.40 17.79 3.64
C PRO A 110 -15.90 18.29 4.99
N CYS A 111 -14.66 17.96 5.39
CA CYS A 111 -14.04 18.50 6.60
C CYS A 111 -13.94 20.03 6.54
N LEU A 112 -13.52 20.60 5.40
CA LEU A 112 -13.47 22.05 5.22
C LEU A 112 -14.87 22.68 5.29
N LEU A 113 -15.86 22.09 4.62
CA LEU A 113 -17.24 22.58 4.66
C LEU A 113 -17.84 22.54 6.08
N LEU A 114 -17.58 21.47 6.84
CA LEU A 114 -18.02 21.35 8.23
C LEU A 114 -17.30 22.37 9.12
N SER A 115 -16.00 22.60 8.92
CA SER A 115 -15.25 23.63 9.66
C SER A 115 -15.72 25.05 9.35
N ALA A 116 -16.17 25.32 8.12
CA ALA A 116 -16.81 26.60 7.79
C ALA A 116 -18.20 26.71 8.44
N ALA A 117 -18.96 25.61 8.47
CA ALA A 117 -20.28 25.57 9.10
C ALA A 117 -20.21 25.82 10.62
N THR A 118 -19.16 25.38 11.33
CA THR A 118 -18.98 25.70 12.75
C THR A 118 -18.80 27.20 12.98
N MET A 119 -18.18 27.93 12.05
CA MET A 119 -18.08 29.39 12.13
C MET A 119 -19.46 30.05 11.99
N VAL A 120 -20.31 29.54 11.09
CA VAL A 120 -21.69 30.04 10.87
C VAL A 120 -22.57 29.89 12.12
N VAL A 121 -22.32 28.87 12.96
CA VAL A 121 -23.06 28.67 14.23
C VAL A 121 -22.98 29.92 15.15
N PHE A 122 -21.88 30.68 15.10
CA PHE A 122 -21.73 31.90 15.90
C PHE A 122 -22.53 33.10 15.38
N TRP A 123 -22.91 33.10 14.11
CA TRP A 123 -23.75 34.16 13.52
C TRP A 123 -25.24 33.96 13.80
N ILE A 124 -25.66 32.76 14.22
CA ILE A 124 -27.06 32.45 14.50
C ILE A 124 -27.41 32.91 15.94
N PRO A 125 -28.51 33.67 16.13
CA PRO A 125 -28.94 34.10 17.44
C PRO A 125 -29.26 32.90 18.35
N PRO A 126 -28.94 32.97 19.65
CA PRO A 126 -29.06 31.84 20.58
C PRO A 126 -30.49 31.36 20.82
N GLU A 127 -31.49 32.21 20.55
CA GLU A 127 -32.91 31.89 20.73
C GLU A 127 -33.47 31.01 19.59
N SER A 128 -32.74 30.85 18.50
CA SER A 128 -33.21 30.06 17.35
C SER A 128 -32.96 28.56 17.55
N PRO A 129 -33.98 27.69 17.37
CA PRO A 129 -33.79 26.24 17.40
C PRO A 129 -32.87 25.74 16.28
N ALA A 130 -32.70 26.52 15.20
CA ALA A 130 -31.80 26.20 14.09
C ALA A 130 -30.34 26.03 14.53
N LYS A 131 -29.92 26.74 15.59
CA LYS A 131 -28.57 26.64 16.14
C LYS A 131 -28.27 25.24 16.70
N MET A 132 -29.22 24.67 17.43
CA MET A 132 -29.08 23.34 18.04
C MET A 132 -29.04 22.26 16.95
N ILE A 133 -29.94 22.34 15.98
CA ILE A 133 -30.02 21.39 14.86
C ILE A 133 -28.72 21.41 14.05
N LEU A 134 -28.23 22.59 13.67
CA LEU A 134 -26.98 22.74 12.91
C LEU A 134 -25.79 22.13 13.66
N THR A 135 -25.69 22.36 14.96
CA THR A 135 -24.58 21.86 15.78
C THR A 135 -24.59 20.33 15.87
N VAL A 136 -25.77 19.71 16.04
CA VAL A 136 -25.92 18.24 16.06
C VAL A 136 -25.60 17.64 14.68
N SER A 137 -26.05 18.26 13.60
CA SER A 137 -25.73 17.82 12.23
C SER A 137 -24.22 17.89 11.94
N ILE A 138 -23.52 18.93 12.39
CA ILE A 138 -22.06 19.03 12.24
C ILE A 138 -21.36 17.92 13.02
N PHE A 139 -21.76 17.68 14.28
CA PHE A 139 -21.19 16.60 15.09
C PHE A 139 -21.38 15.23 14.43
N SER A 140 -22.60 14.96 13.93
CA SER A 140 -22.89 13.72 13.20
C SER A 140 -22.07 13.60 11.92
N GLY A 141 -21.91 14.68 11.15
CA GLY A 141 -21.10 14.71 9.94
C GLY A 141 -19.62 14.42 10.22
N LEU A 142 -19.05 15.01 11.28
CA LEU A 142 -17.69 14.72 11.71
C LEU A 142 -17.52 13.25 12.13
N PHE A 143 -18.49 12.70 12.86
CA PHE A 143 -18.45 11.29 13.27
C PHE A 143 -18.49 10.34 12.06
N LEU A 144 -19.35 10.60 11.08
CA LEU A 144 -19.41 9.82 9.84
C LEU A 144 -18.10 9.90 9.05
N LEU A 145 -17.46 11.08 8.98
CA LEU A 145 -16.17 11.24 8.32
C LEU A 145 -15.05 10.47 9.03
N LEU A 146 -15.05 10.48 10.36
CA LEU A 146 -14.09 9.70 11.15
C LEU A 146 -14.28 8.19 10.93
N LEU A 147 -15.53 7.71 10.84
CA LEU A 147 -15.81 6.32 10.51
C LEU A 147 -15.33 5.96 9.10
N LEU A 148 -15.60 6.81 8.10
CA LEU A 148 -15.14 6.58 6.74
C LEU A 148 -13.60 6.57 6.65
N LEU A 149 -12.93 7.45 7.39
CA LEU A 149 -11.48 7.44 7.51
C LEU A 149 -10.98 6.12 8.13
N ALA A 150 -11.59 5.68 9.24
CA ALA A 150 -11.22 4.46 9.94
C ALA A 150 -11.41 3.20 9.09
N GLU A 151 -12.41 3.16 8.21
CA GLU A 151 -12.62 2.06 7.26
C GLU A 151 -11.62 2.12 6.09
N SER A 152 -11.25 3.31 5.64
CA SER A 152 -10.31 3.50 4.53
C SER A 152 -8.85 3.19 4.88
N VAL A 153 -8.47 3.31 6.15
CA VAL A 153 -7.10 3.09 6.62
C VAL A 153 -7.02 1.71 7.29
N PRO A 154 -6.17 0.79 6.82
CA PRO A 154 -5.99 -0.48 7.49
C PRO A 154 -5.49 -0.25 8.92
N GLY A 155 -6.19 -0.83 9.89
CA GLY A 155 -5.80 -0.73 11.30
C GLY A 155 -4.36 -1.22 11.51
N LYS A 156 -3.57 -0.49 12.30
CA LYS A 156 -2.22 -0.91 12.69
C LYS A 156 -2.32 -2.15 13.59
N LYS A 157 -2.43 -3.34 13.01
CA LYS A 157 -2.15 -4.58 13.73
C LYS A 157 -0.65 -4.80 13.70
N LYS A 158 0.02 -4.43 14.81
CA LYS A 158 1.35 -4.96 15.12
C LYS A 158 1.16 -6.46 15.31
N ILE A 159 1.81 -7.25 14.46
CA ILE A 159 1.93 -8.70 14.69
C ILE A 159 3.12 -8.81 15.63
N ASP A 160 2.83 -9.08 16.91
CA ASP A 160 3.85 -9.47 17.90
C ASP A 160 4.25 -10.93 17.69
#